data_AF-A0A453FNT7-F1
#
_entry.id   AF-A0A453FNT7-F1
#
_cell.length_a   1.000
_cell.length_b   1.000
_cell.length_c   1.000
_cell.angle_alpha   90.00
_cell.angle_beta   90.00
_cell.angle_gamma   90.00
#
_symmetry.space_group_name_H-M   'P 1'
#
loop_
_entity.id
_entity.type
_entity.pdbx_description
1 polymer ?
#
loop_
_entity_poly.entity_id
_entity_poly.type
_entity_poly.pdbx_seq_one_letter_code
_entity_poly.pdbx_strand_id
1 'polypeptide(L)'
;VDGADVSTNAAQLLTDLAELTKEITSQVKRLSDDENEEVATDSDSPNHPYDQAKALWRTEIDMDRIAAGLPCGSESFLLMFARWKKLERDLYNERKKRFDTTQIPDIYDSCKYDLLHNSHLNLNGLHDLFKVSQLLADGVIPNEYGINPKQKLKIGSKIARRLLGKILIDLHNTRREITEVAAESSTRHDPIVVSSTKRKERCYHDSVRNENFEGSSTDEKSVDLDSHKETKYCLDPKYANVLDPERRVRTRLYFTSV
;
A
#
# COMPACT_ATOMS: atom_id res chain seq x y z
N VAL A 1 4.36 7.07 -31.68
CA VAL A 1 3.01 6.61 -31.31
C VAL A 1 2.98 6.65 -29.81
N ASP A 2 2.40 7.72 -29.25
CA ASP A 2 2.47 8.08 -27.83
C ASP A 2 1.20 7.60 -27.12
N GLY A 3 1.35 6.76 -26.09
CA GLY A 3 0.26 6.20 -25.30
C GLY A 3 -0.19 4.84 -25.81
N ALA A 4 -0.50 3.90 -24.91
CA ALA A 4 -1.20 2.67 -25.29
C ALA A 4 -2.52 3.08 -25.95
N ASP A 5 -2.75 2.64 -27.19
CA ASP A 5 -3.96 2.99 -27.94
C ASP A 5 -5.18 2.48 -27.17
N VAL A 6 -6.03 3.43 -26.77
CA VAL A 6 -7.32 3.11 -26.19
C VAL A 6 -8.18 2.48 -27.29
N SER A 7 -8.92 1.42 -26.96
CA SER A 7 -9.85 0.77 -27.88
C SER A 7 -10.70 1.79 -28.66
N THR A 8 -10.83 1.61 -29.97
CA THR A 8 -11.66 2.46 -30.84
C THR A 8 -13.13 2.52 -30.41
N ASN A 9 -13.56 1.62 -29.52
CA ASN A 9 -14.91 1.53 -28.97
C ASN A 9 -15.00 1.97 -27.49
N ALA A 10 -14.07 2.78 -26.98
CA ALA A 10 -14.00 3.16 -25.57
C ALA A 10 -15.30 3.75 -25.01
N ALA A 11 -16.03 4.54 -25.80
CA ALA A 11 -17.28 5.15 -25.37
C ALA A 11 -18.38 4.10 -25.10
N GLN A 12 -18.51 3.09 -25.96
CA GLN A 12 -19.43 1.98 -25.73
C GLN A 12 -18.98 1.14 -24.54
N LEU A 13 -17.69 0.83 -24.44
CA LEU A 13 -17.16 0.06 -23.32
C LEU A 13 -17.41 0.75 -21.97
N LEU A 14 -17.37 2.08 -21.90
CA LEU A 14 -17.71 2.82 -20.68
C LEU A 14 -19.20 2.72 -20.32
N THR A 15 -20.08 2.76 -21.33
CA THR A 15 -21.50 2.51 -21.13
C THR A 15 -21.75 1.09 -20.64
N ASP A 16 -21.17 0.08 -21.32
CA ASP A 16 -21.28 -1.33 -20.95
C ASP A 16 -20.75 -1.56 -19.52
N LEU A 17 -19.62 -0.93 -19.17
CA LEU A 17 -19.03 -0.98 -17.83
C LEU A 17 -20.03 -0.48 -16.77
N ALA A 18 -20.67 0.66 -17.02
CA ALA A 18 -21.61 1.26 -16.09
C ALA A 18 -22.90 0.45 -15.94
N GLU A 19 -23.44 -0.06 -17.04
CA GLU A 19 -24.63 -0.93 -17.03
C GLU A 19 -24.36 -2.23 -16.27
N LEU A 20 -23.24 -2.90 -16.56
CA LEU A 20 -22.85 -4.13 -15.88
C LEU A 20 -22.53 -3.88 -14.39
N THR A 21 -21.87 -2.77 -14.04
CA THR A 21 -21.61 -2.42 -12.63
C THR A 21 -22.92 -2.22 -11.86
N LYS A 22 -23.92 -1.59 -12.49
CA LYS A 22 -25.24 -1.39 -11.91
C LYS A 22 -26.01 -2.70 -11.74
N GLU A 23 -25.87 -3.62 -12.69
CA GLU A 23 -26.49 -4.95 -12.63
C GLU A 23 -25.92 -5.77 -11.46
N ILE A 24 -24.58 -5.81 -11.33
CA ILE A 24 -23.91 -6.45 -10.18
C ILE A 24 -24.34 -5.81 -8.87
N THR A 25 -24.35 -4.47 -8.80
CA THR A 25 -24.79 -3.74 -7.59
C THR A 25 -26.23 -4.11 -7.20
N SER A 26 -27.11 -4.29 -8.17
CA SER A 26 -28.51 -4.68 -7.93
C SER A 26 -28.63 -6.12 -7.45
N GLN A 27 -27.81 -7.03 -7.96
CA GLN A 27 -27.76 -8.42 -7.48
C GLN A 27 -27.27 -8.50 -6.04
N VAL A 28 -26.15 -7.83 -5.71
CA VAL A 28 -25.61 -7.82 -4.35
C VAL A 28 -26.56 -7.16 -3.37
N LYS A 29 -27.33 -6.14 -3.81
CA LYS A 29 -28.38 -5.56 -2.98
C LYS A 29 -29.44 -6.58 -2.58
N ARG A 30 -29.93 -7.38 -3.52
CA ARG A 30 -30.93 -8.43 -3.23
C ARG A 30 -30.39 -9.42 -2.19
N LEU A 31 -29.15 -9.89 -2.38
CA LEU A 31 -28.50 -10.77 -1.41
C LEU A 31 -28.38 -10.14 -0.01
N SER A 32 -28.12 -8.83 0.06
CA SER A 32 -28.08 -8.10 1.34
C SER A 32 -29.46 -7.90 1.97
N ASP A 33 -30.50 -7.73 1.17
CA ASP A 33 -31.87 -7.58 1.68
C ASP A 33 -32.37 -8.94 2.19
N ASP A 34 -32.08 -10.03 1.47
CA ASP A 34 -32.44 -11.41 1.84
C ASP A 34 -31.74 -11.86 3.16
N GLU A 35 -30.46 -11.54 3.35
CA GLU A 35 -29.71 -11.83 4.60
C GLU A 35 -30.35 -11.13 5.82
N ASN A 36 -30.84 -9.90 5.64
CA ASN A 36 -31.51 -9.16 6.72
C ASN A 36 -32.89 -9.76 7.05
N GLU A 37 -33.62 -10.27 6.06
CA GLU A 37 -34.93 -10.91 6.28
C GLU A 37 -34.79 -12.26 6.99
N GLU A 38 -33.83 -13.10 6.63
CA GLU A 38 -33.58 -14.37 7.34
C GLU A 38 -33.26 -14.14 8.82
N VAL A 39 -32.36 -13.18 9.12
CA VAL A 39 -32.02 -12.80 10.49
C VAL A 39 -33.22 -12.23 11.26
N ALA A 40 -34.13 -11.53 10.60
CA ALA A 40 -35.34 -11.00 11.23
C ALA A 40 -36.38 -12.10 11.54
N THR A 41 -36.38 -13.20 10.79
CA THR A 41 -37.31 -14.33 11.00
C THR A 41 -36.80 -15.37 12.00
N ASP A 42 -35.48 -15.50 12.18
CA ASP A 42 -34.85 -16.52 13.01
C ASP A 42 -34.33 -15.94 14.34
N SER A 43 -35.21 -15.28 15.09
CA SER A 43 -34.89 -14.58 16.36
C SER A 43 -34.39 -15.49 17.50
N ASP A 44 -34.34 -16.81 17.30
CA ASP A 44 -33.83 -17.82 18.25
C ASP A 44 -32.51 -18.46 17.79
N SER A 45 -31.98 -18.13 16.61
CA SER A 45 -30.66 -18.60 16.19
C SER A 45 -29.55 -17.86 16.97
N PRO A 46 -28.50 -18.56 17.43
CA PRO A 46 -27.36 -17.90 18.06
C PRO A 46 -26.79 -16.92 17.05
N ASN A 47 -26.92 -15.61 17.30
CA ASN A 47 -26.29 -14.53 16.54
C ASN A 47 -24.98 -15.03 15.96
N HIS A 48 -24.94 -15.31 14.65
CA HIS A 48 -23.69 -15.70 14.02
C HIS A 48 -22.74 -14.52 14.26
N PRO A 49 -21.66 -14.70 15.03
CA PRO A 49 -20.94 -13.59 15.66
C PRO A 49 -20.41 -12.66 14.58
N TYR A 50 -21.19 -11.61 14.32
CA TYR A 50 -20.91 -10.61 13.32
C TYR A 50 -19.70 -9.78 13.80
N ASP A 51 -18.80 -9.50 12.87
CA ASP A 51 -17.83 -8.40 12.93
C ASP A 51 -16.80 -8.33 14.06
N GLN A 52 -16.34 -9.45 14.61
CA GLN A 52 -14.94 -9.43 15.08
C GLN A 52 -14.03 -9.62 13.87
N ALA A 53 -13.59 -8.50 13.30
CA ALA A 53 -12.51 -8.43 12.31
C ALA A 53 -11.22 -9.05 12.90
N LYS A 54 -11.15 -10.38 12.89
CA LYS A 54 -9.99 -11.20 13.25
C LYS A 54 -9.13 -11.48 12.01
N ALA A 55 -9.23 -10.62 11.00
CA ALA A 55 -8.55 -10.71 9.71
C ALA A 55 -7.12 -10.15 9.72
N LEU A 56 -6.54 -9.89 10.90
CA LEU A 56 -5.11 -9.76 10.99
C LEU A 56 -4.55 -11.20 10.98
N TRP A 57 -4.03 -11.62 9.82
CA TRP A 57 -3.12 -12.77 9.61
C TRP A 57 -3.66 -14.13 9.14
N ARG A 58 -4.95 -14.32 8.83
CA ARG A 58 -5.37 -15.59 8.16
C ARG A 58 -5.09 -15.53 6.66
N THR A 59 -4.15 -16.34 6.20
CA THR A 59 -3.77 -16.51 4.79
C THR A 59 -4.57 -17.59 4.06
N GLU A 60 -5.38 -18.35 4.77
CA GLU A 60 -6.20 -19.42 4.21
C GLU A 60 -7.54 -18.85 3.74
N ILE A 61 -7.96 -19.25 2.54
CA ILE A 61 -9.28 -18.96 1.99
C ILE A 61 -10.32 -19.44 3.00
N ASP A 62 -11.31 -18.60 3.30
CA ASP A 62 -12.33 -18.86 4.32
C ASP A 62 -13.35 -19.89 3.80
N MET A 63 -12.93 -21.15 3.71
CA MET A 63 -13.70 -22.26 3.14
C MET A 63 -15.04 -22.45 3.84
N ASP A 64 -15.11 -22.19 5.14
CA ASP A 64 -16.34 -22.27 5.92
C ASP A 64 -17.35 -21.19 5.50
N ARG A 65 -16.88 -19.96 5.22
CA ARG A 65 -17.73 -18.89 4.67
C ARG A 65 -18.20 -19.20 3.26
N ILE A 66 -17.32 -19.74 2.41
CA ILE A 66 -17.70 -20.15 1.04
C ILE A 66 -18.77 -21.24 1.11
N ALA A 67 -18.60 -22.24 1.98
CA ALA A 67 -19.59 -23.29 2.19
C ALA A 67 -20.92 -22.75 2.73
N ALA A 68 -20.88 -21.69 3.54
CA ALA A 68 -22.07 -20.98 4.03
C ALA A 68 -22.67 -20.00 3.01
N GLY A 69 -22.11 -19.88 1.80
CA GLY A 69 -22.61 -18.95 0.77
C GLY A 69 -22.29 -17.48 1.05
N LEU A 70 -21.42 -17.17 2.01
CA LEU A 70 -21.10 -15.80 2.42
C LEU A 70 -19.94 -15.19 1.61
N PRO A 71 -19.83 -13.85 1.50
CA PRO A 71 -18.68 -13.21 0.88
C PRO A 71 -17.37 -13.47 1.64
N CYS A 72 -16.28 -13.60 0.91
CA CYS A 72 -14.92 -13.75 1.44
C CYS A 72 -14.40 -12.47 2.13
N GLY A 73 -13.29 -12.60 2.85
CA GLY A 73 -12.57 -11.44 3.40
C GLY A 73 -13.24 -10.77 4.59
N SER A 74 -14.05 -11.52 5.35
CA SER A 74 -14.88 -10.99 6.46
C SER A 74 -15.86 -9.89 6.04
N GLU A 75 -16.17 -9.76 4.74
CA GLU A 75 -17.18 -8.85 4.21
C GLU A 75 -18.58 -9.50 4.37
N SER A 76 -19.57 -8.74 4.85
CA SER A 76 -21.00 -9.12 4.80
C SER A 76 -21.63 -8.70 3.48
N PHE A 77 -22.84 -9.18 3.15
CA PHE A 77 -23.51 -8.72 1.93
C PHE A 77 -23.81 -7.22 1.95
N LEU A 78 -24.08 -6.65 3.12
CA LEU A 78 -24.26 -5.21 3.27
C LEU A 78 -22.98 -4.42 2.93
N LEU A 79 -21.82 -4.89 3.40
CA LEU A 79 -20.53 -4.26 3.09
C LEU A 79 -20.17 -4.44 1.61
N MET A 80 -20.41 -5.62 1.06
CA MET A 80 -20.23 -5.90 -0.37
C MET A 80 -21.12 -4.99 -1.23
N PHE A 81 -22.38 -4.80 -0.83
CA PHE A 81 -23.30 -3.87 -1.49
C PHE A 81 -22.80 -2.44 -1.39
N ALA A 82 -22.33 -1.99 -0.22
CA ALA A 82 -21.79 -0.65 -0.04
C ALA A 82 -20.57 -0.39 -0.95
N ARG A 83 -19.69 -1.39 -1.10
CA ARG A 83 -18.54 -1.36 -2.02
C ARG A 83 -18.99 -1.20 -3.47
N TRP A 84 -19.86 -2.09 -3.96
CA TRP A 84 -20.36 -2.03 -5.34
C TRP A 84 -21.17 -0.75 -5.61
N LYS A 85 -21.97 -0.29 -4.65
CA LYS A 85 -22.75 0.95 -4.78
C LYS A 85 -21.87 2.19 -4.86
N LYS A 86 -20.75 2.20 -4.14
CA LYS A 86 -19.75 3.25 -4.25
C LYS A 86 -19.15 3.29 -5.66
N LEU A 87 -18.74 2.13 -6.18
CA LEU A 87 -18.18 2.03 -7.54
C LEU A 87 -19.16 2.48 -8.61
N GLU A 88 -20.43 2.05 -8.52
CA GLU A 88 -21.51 2.48 -9.43
C GLU A 88 -21.66 4.02 -9.44
N ARG A 89 -21.72 4.63 -8.25
CA ARG A 89 -21.92 6.07 -8.10
C ARG A 89 -20.71 6.87 -8.58
N ASP A 90 -19.51 6.43 -8.22
CA ASP A 90 -18.29 7.18 -8.45
C ASP A 90 -17.87 7.11 -9.95
N LEU A 91 -18.28 6.06 -10.68
CA LEU A 91 -17.98 5.86 -12.10
C LEU A 91 -18.63 6.91 -13.03
N TYR A 92 -19.86 7.36 -12.75
CA TYR A 92 -20.57 8.29 -13.64
C TYR A 92 -21.05 9.55 -12.92
N ASN A 93 -20.55 10.70 -13.38
CA ASN A 93 -20.96 11.99 -12.84
C ASN A 93 -22.23 12.49 -13.56
N GLU A 94 -23.39 12.31 -12.95
CA GLU A 94 -24.68 12.74 -13.51
C GLU A 94 -24.73 14.25 -13.82
N ARG A 95 -24.14 15.08 -12.95
CA ARG A 95 -24.15 16.55 -13.12
C ARG A 95 -23.35 16.98 -14.34
N LYS A 96 -22.19 16.35 -14.55
CA LYS A 96 -21.28 16.66 -15.67
C LYS A 96 -21.55 15.81 -16.91
N LYS A 97 -22.46 14.84 -16.84
CA LYS A 97 -22.76 13.84 -17.87
C LYS A 97 -21.49 13.20 -18.45
N ARG A 98 -20.57 12.78 -17.57
CA ARG A 98 -19.26 12.25 -17.95
C ARG A 98 -18.84 11.12 -17.01
N PHE A 99 -18.21 10.11 -17.61
CA PHE A 99 -17.52 9.05 -16.88
C PHE A 99 -16.26 9.57 -16.21
N ASP A 100 -16.01 9.08 -14.99
CA ASP A 100 -14.76 9.22 -14.29
C ASP A 100 -13.89 7.98 -14.54
N THR A 101 -12.98 8.09 -15.49
CA THR A 101 -12.10 6.99 -15.88
C THR A 101 -11.11 6.60 -14.78
N THR A 102 -10.96 7.41 -13.72
CA THR A 102 -10.10 7.08 -12.58
C THR A 102 -10.65 5.92 -11.73
N GLN A 103 -11.94 5.59 -11.89
CA GLN A 103 -12.59 4.50 -11.15
C GLN A 103 -12.46 3.14 -11.84
N ILE A 104 -11.99 3.10 -13.08
CA ILE A 104 -11.85 1.87 -13.88
C ILE A 104 -10.92 0.84 -13.21
N PRO A 105 -9.74 1.21 -12.67
CA PRO A 105 -8.86 0.27 -11.97
C PRO A 105 -9.55 -0.35 -10.75
N ASP A 106 -10.26 0.46 -9.95
CA ASP A 106 -10.96 -0.02 -8.75
C ASP A 106 -12.09 -1.01 -9.09
N ILE A 107 -12.83 -0.76 -10.18
CA ILE A 107 -13.84 -1.69 -10.70
C ILE A 107 -13.18 -2.97 -11.18
N TYR A 108 -12.11 -2.88 -11.98
CA TYR A 108 -11.38 -4.05 -12.48
C TYR A 108 -10.86 -4.92 -11.33
N ASP A 109 -10.22 -4.33 -10.32
CA ASP A 109 -9.70 -5.05 -9.16
C ASP A 109 -10.83 -5.69 -8.34
N SER A 110 -11.96 -4.99 -8.17
CA SER A 110 -13.14 -5.54 -7.49
C SER A 110 -13.75 -6.72 -8.25
N CYS A 111 -13.86 -6.63 -9.57
CA CYS A 111 -14.33 -7.74 -10.42
C CYS A 111 -13.41 -8.95 -10.30
N LYS A 112 -12.10 -8.71 -10.38
CA LYS A 112 -11.10 -9.76 -10.32
C LYS A 112 -11.11 -10.45 -8.96
N TYR A 113 -11.23 -9.68 -7.88
CA TYR A 113 -11.37 -10.20 -6.53
C TYR A 113 -12.62 -11.07 -6.41
N ASP A 114 -13.77 -10.57 -6.84
CA ASP A 114 -15.04 -11.29 -6.72
C ASP A 114 -15.09 -12.54 -7.61
N LEU A 115 -14.46 -12.53 -8.80
CA LEU A 115 -14.31 -13.74 -9.62
C LEU A 115 -13.41 -14.80 -8.97
N LEU A 116 -12.34 -14.38 -8.28
CA LEU A 116 -11.38 -15.30 -7.68
C LEU A 116 -11.88 -15.88 -6.36
N HIS A 117 -12.55 -15.05 -5.55
CA HIS A 117 -12.88 -15.36 -4.16
C HIS A 117 -14.37 -15.52 -3.90
N ASN A 118 -15.22 -14.94 -4.74
CA ASN A 118 -16.67 -14.89 -4.56
C ASN A 118 -17.44 -15.53 -5.74
N SER A 119 -16.78 -16.42 -6.51
CA SER A 119 -17.40 -17.09 -7.65
C SER A 119 -18.59 -17.96 -7.26
N HIS A 120 -18.62 -18.47 -6.02
CA HIS A 120 -19.74 -19.24 -5.46
C HIS A 120 -21.03 -18.42 -5.34
N LEU A 121 -20.97 -17.09 -5.34
CA LEU A 121 -22.14 -16.21 -5.32
C LEU A 121 -22.88 -16.17 -6.67
N ASN A 122 -22.28 -16.69 -7.75
CA ASN A 122 -22.89 -16.79 -9.08
C ASN A 122 -23.48 -15.47 -9.61
N LEU A 123 -22.77 -14.36 -9.41
CA LEU A 123 -23.20 -13.04 -9.88
C LEU A 123 -23.20 -12.99 -11.42
N ASN A 124 -24.39 -12.87 -12.00
CA ASN A 124 -24.60 -12.86 -13.44
C ASN A 124 -23.97 -11.60 -14.06
N GLY A 125 -23.22 -11.78 -15.16
CA GLY A 125 -22.54 -10.68 -15.85
C GLY A 125 -21.21 -10.24 -15.23
N LEU A 126 -20.77 -10.85 -14.11
CA LEU A 126 -19.50 -10.47 -13.47
C LEU A 126 -18.29 -10.77 -14.36
N HIS A 127 -18.34 -11.88 -15.10
CA HIS A 127 -17.29 -12.24 -16.06
C HIS A 127 -17.25 -11.26 -17.25
N ASP A 128 -18.41 -10.82 -17.73
CA ASP A 128 -18.48 -9.82 -18.81
C ASP A 128 -17.99 -8.45 -18.32
N LEU A 129 -18.35 -8.07 -17.10
CA LEU A 129 -17.86 -6.85 -16.45
C LEU A 129 -16.34 -6.89 -16.28
N PHE A 130 -15.77 -8.03 -15.88
CA PHE A 130 -14.33 -8.22 -15.81
C PHE A 130 -13.67 -8.02 -17.17
N LYS A 131 -14.23 -8.61 -18.24
CA LYS A 131 -13.67 -8.46 -19.59
C LYS A 131 -13.69 -7.00 -20.07
N VAL A 132 -14.81 -6.30 -19.88
CA VAL A 132 -14.95 -4.88 -20.26
C VAL A 132 -14.02 -4.00 -19.43
N SER A 133 -14.00 -4.19 -18.11
CA SER A 133 -13.12 -3.43 -17.20
C SER A 133 -11.64 -3.68 -17.47
N GLN A 134 -11.24 -4.91 -17.79
CA GLN A 134 -9.86 -5.24 -18.17
C GLN A 134 -9.42 -4.50 -19.43
N LEU A 135 -10.24 -4.53 -20.50
CA LEU A 135 -9.93 -3.83 -21.75
C LEU A 135 -9.74 -2.32 -21.55
N LEU A 136 -10.52 -1.72 -20.65
CA LEU A 136 -10.38 -0.31 -20.30
C LEU A 136 -9.17 -0.07 -19.38
N ALA A 137 -8.95 -0.93 -18.39
CA ALA A 137 -7.87 -0.84 -17.42
C ALA A 137 -6.48 -0.97 -18.08
N ASP A 138 -6.34 -1.84 -19.08
CA ASP A 138 -5.11 -1.97 -19.87
C ASP A 138 -4.69 -0.64 -20.55
N GLY A 139 -5.67 0.21 -20.86
CA GLY A 139 -5.42 1.56 -21.37
C GLY A 139 -5.24 2.62 -20.27
N VAL A 140 -6.04 2.55 -19.19
CA VAL A 140 -6.03 3.58 -18.14
C VAL A 140 -4.81 3.45 -17.22
N ILE A 141 -4.55 2.26 -16.68
CA ILE A 141 -3.53 2.03 -15.64
C ILE A 141 -2.13 2.47 -16.10
N PRO A 142 -1.64 2.08 -17.30
CA PRO A 142 -0.31 2.53 -17.74
C PRO A 142 -0.22 4.04 -17.95
N ASN A 143 -1.35 4.71 -18.18
CA ASN A 143 -1.44 6.13 -18.50
C ASN A 143 -1.65 7.01 -17.25
N GLU A 144 -1.95 6.45 -16.08
CA GLU A 144 -1.99 7.17 -14.79
C GLU A 144 -0.65 7.86 -14.48
N TYR A 145 0.46 7.24 -14.89
CA TYR A 145 1.80 7.76 -14.67
C TYR A 145 2.27 8.69 -15.79
N GLY A 146 1.36 9.15 -16.66
CA GLY A 146 1.64 10.05 -17.78
C GLY A 146 1.31 9.42 -19.13
N ILE A 147 0.85 10.25 -20.05
CA ILE A 147 0.35 9.81 -21.37
C ILE A 147 1.47 9.89 -22.41
N ASN A 148 2.36 10.89 -22.30
CA ASN A 148 3.54 11.02 -23.16
C ASN A 148 4.84 10.60 -22.45
N PRO A 149 5.90 10.21 -23.19
CA PRO A 149 7.16 9.77 -22.60
C PRO A 149 7.79 10.78 -21.63
N LYS A 150 7.67 12.09 -21.93
CA LYS A 150 8.19 13.16 -21.07
C LYS A 150 7.46 13.24 -19.73
N GLN A 151 6.12 13.12 -19.72
CA GLN A 151 5.32 13.05 -18.51
C GLN A 151 5.65 11.79 -17.71
N LYS A 152 5.73 10.63 -18.38
CA LYS A 152 6.11 9.36 -17.74
C LYS A 152 7.45 9.47 -17.02
N LEU A 153 8.47 10.02 -17.69
CA LEU A 153 9.77 10.26 -17.08
C LEU A 153 9.68 11.22 -15.90
N LYS A 154 8.94 12.33 -16.03
CA LYS A 154 8.81 13.33 -14.97
C LYS A 154 8.10 12.79 -13.72
N ILE A 155 6.99 12.07 -13.91
CA ILE A 155 6.21 11.48 -12.82
C ILE A 155 7.00 10.33 -12.19
N GLY A 156 7.52 9.41 -13.01
CA GLY A 156 8.34 8.29 -12.56
C GLY A 156 9.57 8.74 -11.77
N SER A 157 10.28 9.79 -12.22
CA SER A 157 11.44 10.35 -11.49
C SER A 157 11.06 10.88 -10.11
N LYS A 158 9.88 11.50 -9.96
CA LYS A 158 9.40 12.00 -8.66
C LYS A 158 9.09 10.86 -7.71
N ILE A 159 8.45 9.80 -8.19
CA ILE A 159 8.11 8.61 -7.39
C ILE A 159 9.40 7.88 -6.99
N ALA A 160 10.25 7.54 -7.97
CA ALA A 160 11.49 6.82 -7.75
C ALA A 160 12.44 7.55 -6.78
N ARG A 161 12.55 8.88 -6.87
CA ARG A 161 13.37 9.67 -5.94
C ARG A 161 12.92 9.51 -4.48
N ARG A 162 11.60 9.52 -4.23
CA ARG A 162 11.07 9.33 -2.87
C ARG A 162 11.34 7.92 -2.35
N LEU A 163 11.16 6.90 -3.20
CA LEU A 163 11.41 5.51 -2.84
C LEU A 163 12.89 5.27 -2.54
N LEU A 164 13.78 5.76 -3.41
CA LEU A 164 15.21 5.65 -3.21
C LEU A 164 15.66 6.38 -1.94
N GLY A 165 15.10 7.56 -1.65
CA GLY A 165 15.36 8.26 -0.39
C GLY A 165 15.00 7.43 0.84
N LYS A 166 13.83 6.77 0.86
CA LYS A 166 13.44 5.87 1.96
C LYS A 166 14.40 4.69 2.09
N ILE A 167 14.72 4.02 0.98
CA ILE A 167 15.65 2.88 0.98
C ILE A 167 17.02 3.29 1.54
N LEU A 168 17.56 4.44 1.12
CA LEU A 168 18.84 4.93 1.62
C LEU A 168 18.81 5.25 3.12
N ILE A 169 17.72 5.84 3.61
CA ILE A 169 17.52 6.11 5.03
C ILE A 169 17.43 4.79 5.82
N ASP A 170 16.64 3.82 5.34
CA ASP A 170 16.47 2.52 6.00
C ASP A 170 17.80 1.75 6.06
N LEU A 171 18.59 1.78 4.99
CA LEU A 171 19.94 1.19 4.96
C LEU A 171 20.89 1.90 5.92
N HIS A 172 20.84 3.23 5.99
CA HIS A 172 21.66 4.00 6.92
C HIS A 172 21.31 3.67 8.37
N ASN A 173 20.02 3.58 8.69
CA ASN A 173 19.54 3.22 10.02
C ASN A 173 19.94 1.78 10.39
N THR A 174 19.74 0.83 9.49
CA THR A 174 20.16 -0.57 9.69
C THR A 174 21.65 -0.66 9.98
N ARG A 175 22.48 0.08 9.24
CA ARG A 175 23.94 0.12 9.47
C ARG A 175 24.28 0.70 10.84
N ARG A 176 23.63 1.79 11.25
CA ARG A 176 23.87 2.44 12.55
C ARG A 176 23.52 1.49 13.69
N GLU A 177 22.33 0.88 13.65
CA GLU A 177 21.87 -0.09 14.65
C GLU A 177 22.82 -1.29 14.78
N ILE A 178 23.29 -1.86 13.65
CA ILE A 178 24.27 -2.96 13.68
C ILE A 178 25.59 -2.51 14.33
N THR A 179 26.02 -1.28 14.08
CA THR A 179 27.27 -0.73 14.63
C THR A 179 27.16 -0.49 16.13
N GLU A 180 26.01 0.03 16.60
CA GLU A 180 25.73 0.22 18.03
C GLU A 180 25.69 -1.12 18.78
N VAL A 181 24.99 -2.12 18.25
CA VAL A 181 24.96 -3.48 18.83
C VAL A 181 26.34 -4.13 18.85
N ALA A 182 27.13 -3.96 17.79
CA ALA A 182 28.51 -4.46 17.74
C ALA A 182 29.37 -3.79 18.82
N ALA A 183 29.27 -2.46 18.98
CA ALA A 183 30.00 -1.71 20.00
C ALA A 183 29.62 -2.15 21.43
N GLU A 184 28.33 -2.40 21.70
CA GLU A 184 27.85 -2.89 23.00
C GLU A 184 28.32 -4.32 23.31
N SER A 185 28.43 -5.19 22.30
CA SER A 185 28.92 -6.56 22.45
C SER A 185 30.42 -6.64 22.79
N SER A 186 31.21 -5.69 22.28
CA SER A 186 32.64 -5.57 22.61
C SER A 186 32.93 -5.04 24.02
N THR A 187 31.96 -4.42 24.69
CA THR A 187 32.14 -3.84 26.04
C THR A 187 31.83 -4.84 27.17
N ARG A 188 31.36 -6.06 26.86
CA ARG A 188 30.98 -7.07 27.88
C ARG A 188 32.03 -8.16 28.13
N HIS A 189 33.21 -8.07 27.53
CA HIS A 189 34.34 -8.96 27.84
C HIS A 189 35.54 -8.16 28.37
N ASP A 190 35.50 -7.85 29.67
CA ASP A 190 36.74 -7.73 30.44
C ASP A 190 37.06 -9.10 31.07
N PRO A 191 38.28 -9.60 30.85
CA PRO A 191 39.17 -9.69 32.00
C PRO A 191 40.54 -9.03 31.72
N ILE A 192 40.84 -8.02 32.53
CA ILE A 192 42.14 -7.68 33.13
C ILE A 192 43.43 -8.16 32.38
N VAL A 193 44.12 -7.14 31.80
CA VAL A 193 45.58 -6.85 31.88
C VAL A 193 46.57 -7.48 30.84
N VAL A 194 47.01 -6.58 29.93
CA VAL A 194 48.40 -6.19 29.60
C VAL A 194 49.09 -6.61 28.27
N SER A 195 49.56 -5.53 27.61
CA SER A 195 50.75 -5.31 26.76
C SER A 195 50.75 -5.64 25.26
N SER A 196 50.87 -4.55 24.49
CA SER A 196 51.78 -4.29 23.36
C SER A 196 51.88 -5.30 22.20
N THR A 197 51.50 -4.90 20.98
CA THR A 197 52.41 -4.35 19.95
C THR A 197 51.70 -4.13 18.61
N LYS A 198 52.15 -3.07 17.92
CA LYS A 198 51.82 -2.54 16.58
C LYS A 198 51.25 -3.55 15.55
N ARG A 199 50.15 -3.18 14.89
CA ARG A 199 50.02 -3.36 13.43
C ARG A 199 49.31 -2.17 12.79
N LYS A 200 50.00 -1.62 11.79
CA LYS A 200 49.71 -0.41 11.04
C LYS A 200 48.78 -0.80 9.90
N GLU A 201 47.53 -0.36 9.91
CA GLU A 201 46.65 -0.48 8.74
C GLU A 201 46.25 0.90 8.24
N ARG A 202 46.59 1.10 6.97
CA ARG A 202 46.64 2.38 6.25
C ARG A 202 45.23 2.70 5.79
N CYS A 203 44.56 3.64 6.46
CA CYS A 203 43.30 4.18 5.95
C CYS A 203 43.62 5.27 4.93
N TYR A 204 43.21 5.05 3.68
CA TYR A 204 43.30 6.02 2.60
C TYR A 204 42.31 7.15 2.88
N HIS A 205 42.82 8.27 3.37
CA HIS A 205 42.08 9.52 3.37
C HIS A 205 42.35 10.18 2.01
N ASP A 206 41.44 10.02 1.05
CA ASP A 206 41.50 10.82 -0.16
C ASP A 206 40.77 12.15 0.08
N SER A 207 41.56 13.21 -0.03
CA SER A 207 41.16 14.60 0.11
C SER A 207 40.63 15.09 -1.23
N VAL A 208 39.32 15.34 -1.33
CA VAL A 208 38.81 16.22 -2.40
C VAL A 208 38.77 17.64 -1.84
N ARG A 209 39.90 18.33 -2.00
CA ARG A 209 40.04 19.77 -1.85
C ARG A 209 39.48 20.41 -3.12
N ASN A 210 38.44 21.23 -2.99
CA ASN A 210 38.03 22.14 -4.06
C ASN A 210 38.32 23.56 -3.59
N GLU A 211 39.31 24.19 -4.21
CA GLU A 211 39.59 25.61 -4.02
C GLU A 211 38.54 26.44 -4.77
N ASN A 212 38.07 27.53 -4.15
CA ASN A 212 37.85 28.81 -4.81
C ASN A 212 37.53 29.92 -3.78
N PHE A 213 38.45 30.89 -3.76
CA PHE A 213 38.25 32.34 -3.67
C PHE A 213 37.90 33.02 -2.33
N GLU A 214 38.74 34.02 -2.02
CA GLU A 214 38.87 34.82 -0.80
C GLU A 214 37.71 35.80 -0.54
N GLY A 215 37.54 36.18 0.74
CA GLY A 215 36.86 37.41 1.11
C GLY A 215 36.39 37.58 2.57
N SER A 216 37.31 37.96 3.46
CA SER A 216 37.11 38.86 4.62
C SER A 216 36.46 38.38 5.95
N SER A 217 37.35 38.20 6.94
CA SER A 217 37.35 38.82 8.29
C SER A 217 36.23 38.58 9.33
N THR A 218 36.74 38.27 10.53
CA THR A 218 36.28 38.59 11.91
C THR A 218 35.31 37.66 12.67
N ASP A 219 35.86 37.23 13.81
CA ASP A 219 35.27 36.97 15.12
C ASP A 219 34.68 35.60 15.47
N GLU A 220 35.42 34.95 16.37
CA GLU A 220 35.04 33.79 17.15
C GLU A 220 33.74 34.03 17.93
N LYS A 221 32.82 33.06 17.83
CA LYS A 221 31.92 32.68 18.92
C LYS A 221 31.50 31.23 18.74
N SER A 222 31.95 30.39 19.66
CA SER A 222 31.47 29.03 19.85
C SER A 222 29.95 29.04 20.08
N VAL A 223 29.23 28.28 19.26
CA VAL A 223 27.81 27.99 19.48
C VAL A 223 27.69 26.48 19.59
N ASP A 224 27.46 26.05 20.82
CA ASP A 224 27.18 24.69 21.24
C ASP A 224 26.01 24.16 20.41
N LEU A 225 26.24 23.09 19.64
CA LEU A 225 25.22 22.53 18.76
C LEU A 225 24.24 21.72 19.61
N ASP A 226 23.15 22.40 19.94
CA ASP A 226 22.03 21.91 20.73
C ASP A 226 21.58 20.51 20.31
N SER A 227 21.38 19.72 21.36
CA SER A 227 21.16 18.29 21.36
C SER A 227 19.69 17.98 21.04
N HIS A 228 19.47 16.80 20.46
CA HIS A 228 18.16 16.11 20.39
C HIS A 228 17.05 16.73 19.50
N LYS A 229 17.16 16.59 18.18
CA LYS A 229 15.98 16.50 17.29
C LYS A 229 16.06 15.37 16.26
N GLU A 230 16.76 14.28 16.57
CA GLU A 230 16.99 13.15 15.65
C GLU A 230 16.03 11.96 15.84
N THR A 231 14.98 12.09 16.65
CA THR A 231 14.00 11.01 16.91
C THR A 231 12.82 10.97 15.94
N LYS A 232 12.76 11.84 14.93
CA LYS A 232 11.54 11.96 14.08
C LYS A 232 11.30 10.78 13.13
N TYR A 233 12.29 9.90 12.92
CA TYR A 233 12.19 8.81 11.93
C TYR A 233 12.54 7.42 12.45
N CYS A 234 12.87 7.29 13.73
CA CYS A 234 13.10 5.99 14.35
C CYS A 234 11.79 5.52 15.00
N LEU A 235 11.33 4.32 14.67
CA LEU A 235 10.27 3.68 15.45
C LEU A 235 10.84 3.40 16.85
N ASP A 236 10.34 4.10 17.87
CA ASP A 236 10.73 3.85 19.25
C ASP A 236 10.30 2.41 19.62
N PRO A 237 11.24 1.53 20.05
CA PRO A 237 10.97 0.14 20.38
C PRO A 237 9.84 -0.07 21.39
N LYS A 238 9.57 0.93 22.24
CA LYS A 238 8.47 0.92 23.21
C LYS A 238 7.09 0.83 22.56
N TYR A 239 6.94 1.27 21.32
CA TYR A 239 5.67 1.25 20.58
C TYR A 239 5.48 0.00 19.71
N ALA A 240 6.48 -0.88 19.61
CA ALA A 240 6.43 -2.05 18.74
C ALA A 240 5.87 -3.32 19.42
N ASN A 241 5.56 -3.30 20.73
CA ASN A 241 5.18 -4.50 21.51
C ASN A 241 6.15 -5.69 21.29
N VAL A 242 7.43 -5.40 21.03
CA VAL A 242 8.47 -6.41 20.86
C VAL A 242 9.33 -6.39 22.11
N LEU A 243 9.09 -7.35 23.01
CA LEU A 243 9.82 -7.55 24.26
C LEU A 243 11.13 -8.35 24.08
N ASP A 244 11.44 -8.78 22.87
CA ASP A 244 12.61 -9.61 22.59
C ASP A 244 13.74 -8.75 21.97
N PRO A 245 14.89 -8.59 22.66
CA PRO A 245 16.01 -7.79 22.17
C PRO A 245 16.62 -8.30 20.85
N GLU A 246 16.35 -9.55 20.44
CA GLU A 246 16.82 -10.09 19.15
C GLU A 246 15.83 -9.88 17.99
N ARG A 247 14.58 -9.50 18.28
CA ARG A 247 13.54 -9.37 17.25
C ARG A 247 13.60 -7.99 16.60
N ARG A 248 14.41 -7.88 15.54
CA ARG A 248 14.49 -6.68 14.69
C ARG A 248 13.17 -6.43 13.97
N VAL A 249 12.51 -5.32 14.30
CA VAL A 249 11.27 -4.88 13.64
C VAL A 249 11.64 -4.40 12.24
N ARG A 250 11.27 -5.17 11.22
CA ARG A 250 11.36 -4.72 9.82
C ARG A 250 10.41 -3.55 9.61
N THR A 251 10.93 -2.40 9.16
CA THR A 251 10.14 -1.25 8.74
C THR A 251 9.15 -1.70 7.66
N ARG A 252 7.85 -1.63 7.96
CA ARG A 252 6.82 -1.81 6.93
C ARG A 252 6.73 -0.54 6.10
N LEU A 253 6.91 -0.66 4.79
CA LEU A 253 6.70 0.40 3.82
C LEU A 253 5.19 0.66 3.70
N TYR A 254 4.68 1.66 4.42
CA TYR A 254 3.32 2.15 4.19
C TYR A 254 3.33 3.24 3.11
N PHE A 255 2.52 3.02 2.07
CA PHE A 255 2.24 3.98 1.01
C PHE A 255 0.96 4.71 1.37
N THR A 256 1.02 6.04 1.49
CA THR A 256 -0.19 6.87 1.43
C THR A 256 -0.08 7.73 0.18
N SER A 257 -1.08 7.63 -0.69
CA SER A 257 -1.26 8.47 -1.87
C SER A 257 -1.49 9.92 -1.41
N VAL A 258 -0.87 10.89 -2.09
CA VAL A 258 -1.10 12.33 -1.87
C VAL A 258 -2.20 12.80 -2.81
#